data_AF-A0A6J4J6K8-F1
#
_entry.id   AF-A0A6J4J6K8-F1
#
_cell.length_a   1.000
_cell.length_b   1.000
_cell.length_c   1.000
_cell.angle_alpha   90.00
_cell.angle_beta   90.00
_cell.angle_gamma   90.00
#
_symmetry.space_group_name_H-M   'P 1'
#
loop_
_entity.id
_entity.type
_entity.pdbx_description
1 polymer ?
#
loop_
_entity_poly.entity_id
_entity_poly.type
_entity_poly.pdbx_seq_one_letter_code
_entity_poly.pdbx_strand_id
1 'polypeptide(L)'
;EPVFQATAAPLRNRTVGPDEARRLGVVDIVAPTLSDFIGRLDGREVKGRTLATAQSKAPFVLRDDLDIRFRNPGLLDRTLHGLGSPSATYFFVVAGLLLLLFEFFSAGIGIAAATGALCLALSAYGLGTLDTSPLGLGLVLLATVAFGVDIQAGSPRFWTGVGTVALVLGSLTMFEGRRPGWLALALVTAGALLAVLFGIPSTVRTRFSTPTIGREDLVGAVGTAVTSIDPEGTIEVRGAPWRARTFPKPIGPGERVEVVAIEGLLLEVVPEGTELEPSRAEKRQTRRSES
;
A
#
# COMPACT_ATOMS: atom_id res chain seq x y z
N GLU A 1 17.48 -37.20 -17.35
CA GLU A 1 17.47 -36.49 -16.05
C GLU A 1 18.73 -35.64 -15.94
N PRO A 2 18.66 -34.37 -15.50
CA PRO A 2 19.87 -33.62 -15.22
C PRO A 2 20.64 -34.36 -14.11
N VAL A 3 21.90 -34.71 -14.38
CA VAL A 3 22.83 -35.47 -13.51
C VAL A 3 22.78 -35.04 -12.04
N PHE A 4 22.50 -33.75 -11.79
CA PHE A 4 22.32 -33.17 -10.47
C PHE A 4 21.21 -33.81 -9.59
N GLN A 5 20.07 -34.22 -10.17
CA GLN A 5 18.95 -34.73 -9.36
C GLN A 5 19.21 -36.12 -8.76
N ALA A 6 19.94 -36.99 -9.48
CA ALA A 6 20.31 -38.32 -9.01
C ALA A 6 21.34 -38.25 -7.86
N THR A 7 22.33 -37.36 -7.97
CA THR A 7 23.38 -37.18 -6.96
C THR A 7 22.89 -36.46 -5.71
N ALA A 8 21.83 -35.66 -5.81
CA ALA A 8 21.26 -34.90 -4.68
C ALA A 8 20.22 -35.70 -3.85
N ALA A 9 19.84 -36.91 -4.27
CA ALA A 9 18.89 -37.75 -3.53
C ALA A 9 19.26 -37.95 -2.04
N PRO A 10 20.54 -38.15 -1.67
CA PRO A 10 20.95 -38.27 -0.27
C PRO A 10 20.79 -36.98 0.55
N LEU A 11 20.55 -35.84 -0.08
CA LEU A 11 20.42 -34.53 0.58
C LEU A 11 18.96 -34.08 0.79
N ARG A 12 17.98 -34.86 0.31
CA ARG A 12 16.56 -34.46 0.41
C ARG A 12 16.09 -34.22 1.85
N ASN A 13 16.58 -35.03 2.79
CA ASN A 13 16.11 -35.02 4.19
C ASN A 13 17.23 -34.83 5.21
N ARG A 14 18.44 -34.44 4.78
CA ARG A 14 19.58 -34.22 5.69
C ARG A 14 20.54 -33.16 5.17
N THR A 15 21.17 -32.46 6.10
CA THR A 15 22.27 -31.55 5.82
C THR A 15 23.59 -32.28 6.07
N VAL A 16 24.57 -32.12 5.18
CA VAL A 16 25.88 -32.75 5.29
C VAL A 16 26.97 -31.68 5.28
N GLY A 17 28.09 -31.94 5.96
CA GLY A 17 29.26 -31.06 5.92
C GLY A 17 30.03 -31.16 4.59
N PRO A 18 30.96 -30.21 4.31
CA PRO A 18 31.71 -30.17 3.04
C PRO A 18 32.47 -31.46 2.73
N ASP A 19 33.18 -32.03 3.71
CA ASP A 19 33.96 -33.27 3.52
C ASP A 19 33.05 -34.49 3.30
N GLU A 20 31.90 -34.53 3.97
CA GLU A 20 30.92 -35.58 3.76
C GLU A 20 30.27 -35.49 2.38
N ALA A 21 29.94 -34.27 1.92
CA ALA A 21 29.43 -34.04 0.58
C ALA A 21 30.41 -34.55 -0.49
N ARG A 22 31.71 -34.36 -0.27
CA ARG A 22 32.75 -34.89 -1.17
C ARG A 22 32.82 -36.42 -1.15
N ARG A 23 32.74 -37.04 0.03
CA ARG A 23 32.72 -38.51 0.16
C ARG A 23 31.50 -39.14 -0.51
N LEU A 24 30.36 -38.46 -0.46
CA LEU A 24 29.11 -38.87 -1.10
C LEU A 24 29.10 -38.60 -2.62
N GLY A 25 30.16 -37.99 -3.16
CA GLY A 25 30.26 -37.65 -4.59
C GLY A 25 29.29 -36.55 -5.03
N VAL A 26 28.72 -35.80 -4.09
CA VAL A 26 27.76 -34.72 -4.39
C VAL A 26 28.45 -33.45 -4.85
N VAL A 27 29.71 -33.25 -4.43
CA VAL A 27 30.56 -32.14 -4.85
C VAL A 27 31.93 -32.65 -5.27
N ASP A 28 32.47 -32.09 -6.34
CA ASP A 28 33.77 -32.50 -6.89
C ASP A 28 34.97 -31.87 -6.17
N ILE A 29 34.77 -30.67 -5.61
CA ILE A 29 35.81 -29.83 -5.02
C ILE A 29 35.28 -29.21 -3.73
N VAL A 30 36.07 -29.32 -2.66
CA VAL A 30 35.89 -28.58 -1.41
C VAL A 30 37.09 -27.67 -1.27
N ALA A 31 36.85 -26.37 -1.22
CA ALA A 31 37.88 -25.33 -1.11
C ALA A 31 37.37 -24.19 -0.20
N PRO A 32 38.18 -23.71 0.77
CA PRO A 32 37.76 -22.68 1.71
C PRO A 32 37.87 -21.26 1.12
N THR A 33 38.59 -21.07 0.02
CA THR A 33 38.76 -19.77 -0.65
C THR A 33 38.56 -19.90 -2.16
N LEU A 34 38.22 -18.77 -2.80
CA LEU A 34 38.11 -18.71 -4.26
C LEU A 34 39.44 -19.09 -4.94
N SER A 35 40.58 -18.66 -4.39
CA SER A 35 41.89 -19.00 -4.94
C SER A 35 42.20 -20.50 -4.85
N ASP A 36 41.87 -21.17 -3.74
CA ASP A 36 42.01 -22.64 -3.62
C ASP A 36 41.05 -23.36 -4.57
N PHE A 37 39.82 -22.84 -4.75
CA PHE A 37 38.87 -23.41 -5.71
C PHE A 37 39.39 -23.33 -7.15
N ILE A 38 39.83 -22.15 -7.58
CA ILE A 38 40.38 -21.95 -8.94
C ILE A 38 41.66 -22.77 -9.13
N GLY A 39 42.53 -22.83 -8.12
CA GLY A 39 43.73 -23.65 -8.16
C GLY A 39 43.43 -25.15 -8.33
N ARG A 40 42.40 -25.66 -7.65
CA ARG A 40 41.95 -27.07 -7.77
C ARG A 40 41.23 -27.40 -9.07
N LEU A 41 40.87 -26.40 -9.88
CA LEU A 41 40.38 -26.62 -11.25
C LEU A 41 41.51 -26.94 -12.23
N ASP A 42 42.78 -26.73 -11.85
CA ASP A 42 43.92 -26.95 -12.72
C ASP A 42 44.02 -28.43 -13.16
N GLY A 43 44.10 -28.65 -14.46
CA GLY A 43 44.15 -29.97 -15.07
C GLY A 43 42.78 -30.68 -15.18
N ARG A 44 41.67 -30.07 -14.75
CA ARG A 44 40.32 -30.61 -14.98
C ARG A 44 39.89 -30.41 -16.43
N GLU A 45 39.14 -31.36 -16.96
CA GLU A 45 38.54 -31.26 -18.29
C GLU A 45 37.10 -30.73 -18.20
N VAL A 46 36.81 -29.62 -18.87
CA VAL A 46 35.46 -29.05 -18.95
C VAL A 46 35.12 -28.81 -20.40
N LYS A 47 34.05 -29.46 -20.89
CA LYS A 47 33.60 -29.38 -22.30
C LYS A 47 34.71 -29.67 -23.32
N GLY A 48 35.54 -30.69 -23.06
CA GLY A 48 36.63 -31.11 -23.95
C GLY A 48 37.87 -30.22 -23.90
N ARG A 49 37.97 -29.30 -22.92
CA ARG A 49 39.15 -28.46 -22.72
C ARG A 49 39.75 -28.70 -21.34
N THR A 50 41.05 -28.99 -21.30
CA THR A 50 41.81 -29.04 -20.05
C THR A 50 42.04 -27.62 -19.55
N LEU A 51 41.57 -27.34 -18.34
CA LEU A 51 41.75 -26.06 -17.69
C LEU A 51 43.21 -25.94 -17.21
N ALA A 52 43.83 -24.80 -17.47
CA ALA A 52 45.13 -24.44 -16.91
C ALA A 52 44.94 -23.20 -16.05
N THR A 53 44.92 -23.37 -14.74
CA THR A 53 44.51 -22.32 -13.79
C THR A 53 45.55 -22.04 -12.72
N ALA A 54 46.51 -22.93 -12.48
CA ALA A 54 47.54 -22.76 -11.47
C ALA A 54 48.96 -22.85 -12.05
N GLN A 55 49.87 -22.01 -11.55
CA GLN A 55 51.31 -22.11 -11.79
C GLN A 55 51.98 -23.13 -10.85
N SER A 56 51.45 -23.26 -9.63
CA SER A 56 51.91 -24.22 -8.63
C SER A 56 50.72 -24.89 -7.95
N LYS A 57 50.83 -26.19 -7.63
CA LYS A 57 49.76 -27.00 -7.04
C LYS A 57 49.78 -27.04 -5.50
N ALA A 58 50.83 -26.54 -4.85
CA ALA A 58 50.90 -26.45 -3.38
C ALA A 58 52.05 -25.51 -2.93
N PRO A 59 51.76 -24.30 -2.37
CA PRO A 59 50.45 -23.65 -2.31
C PRO A 59 49.95 -23.29 -3.72
N PHE A 60 48.63 -23.20 -3.89
CA PHE A 60 48.06 -22.78 -5.17
C PHE A 60 48.45 -21.34 -5.47
N VAL A 61 49.22 -21.16 -6.54
CA VAL A 61 49.50 -19.86 -7.14
C VAL A 61 48.75 -19.82 -8.46
N LEU A 62 47.80 -18.89 -8.58
CA LEU A 62 47.02 -18.73 -9.82
C LEU A 62 47.92 -18.19 -10.93
N ARG A 63 47.62 -18.52 -12.18
CA ARG A 63 48.37 -17.91 -13.30
C ARG A 63 48.02 -16.43 -13.45
N ASP A 64 49.03 -15.65 -13.82
CA ASP A 64 48.91 -14.21 -14.03
C ASP A 64 48.02 -13.83 -15.23
N ASP A 65 47.78 -14.76 -16.16
CA ASP A 65 46.93 -14.58 -17.33
C ASP A 65 45.45 -14.95 -17.11
N LEU A 66 45.03 -15.25 -15.86
CA LEU A 66 43.61 -15.45 -15.55
C LEU A 66 42.86 -14.12 -15.41
N ASP A 67 41.86 -13.92 -16.28
CA ASP A 67 40.87 -12.86 -16.16
C ASP A 67 39.68 -13.30 -15.29
N ILE A 68 39.71 -12.96 -14.00
CA ILE A 68 38.61 -13.24 -13.05
C ILE A 68 37.62 -12.09 -13.07
N ARG A 69 36.47 -12.29 -13.74
CA ARG A 69 35.39 -11.30 -13.79
C ARG A 69 34.29 -11.60 -12.80
N PHE A 70 34.10 -10.70 -11.84
CA PHE A 70 32.92 -10.72 -10.98
C PHE A 70 31.74 -10.11 -11.74
N ARG A 71 30.73 -10.95 -12.04
CA ARG A 71 29.47 -10.48 -12.59
C ARG A 71 28.46 -10.33 -11.48
N ASN A 72 28.03 -9.09 -11.29
CA ASN A 72 26.86 -8.81 -10.50
C ASN A 72 25.59 -9.19 -11.27
N PRO A 73 24.55 -9.73 -10.61
CA PRO A 73 23.27 -9.93 -11.25
C PRO A 73 22.72 -8.59 -11.74
N GLY A 74 21.99 -8.59 -12.86
CA GLY A 74 21.33 -7.40 -13.38
C GLY A 74 20.29 -6.84 -12.40
N LEU A 75 19.80 -5.62 -12.62
CA LEU A 75 18.77 -5.00 -11.75
C LEU A 75 17.51 -5.87 -11.63
N LEU A 76 17.09 -6.47 -12.74
CA LEU A 76 15.95 -7.38 -12.77
C LEU A 76 16.26 -8.65 -11.95
N ASP A 77 17.41 -9.29 -12.19
CA ASP A 77 17.81 -10.50 -11.46
C ASP A 77 17.92 -10.26 -9.96
N ARG A 78 18.44 -9.10 -9.54
CA ARG A 78 18.51 -8.71 -8.13
C ARG A 78 17.13 -8.53 -7.52
N THR A 79 16.23 -7.86 -8.24
CA THR A 79 14.84 -7.66 -7.79
C THR A 79 14.12 -9.00 -7.65
N LEU A 80 14.22 -9.86 -8.68
CA LEU A 80 13.65 -11.21 -8.66
C LEU A 80 14.26 -12.09 -7.55
N HIS A 81 15.58 -12.01 -7.34
CA HIS A 81 16.24 -12.72 -6.26
C HIS A 81 15.73 -12.27 -4.88
N GLY A 82 15.54 -10.97 -4.67
CA GLY A 82 14.93 -10.43 -3.45
C GLY A 82 13.49 -10.90 -3.24
N LEU A 83 12.72 -11.06 -4.32
CA LEU A 83 11.36 -11.62 -4.32
C LEU A 83 11.32 -13.11 -4.00
N GLY A 84 12.46 -13.80 -3.98
CA GLY A 84 12.59 -15.15 -3.43
C GLY A 84 12.58 -15.21 -1.90
N SER A 85 12.47 -14.06 -1.21
CA SER A 85 12.30 -13.99 0.24
C SER A 85 10.82 -13.88 0.63
N PRO A 86 10.33 -14.68 1.60
CA PRO A 86 8.94 -14.63 2.06
C PRO A 86 8.47 -13.23 2.45
N SER A 87 9.34 -12.45 3.12
CA SER A 87 9.03 -11.09 3.56
C SER A 87 8.77 -10.14 2.39
N ALA A 88 9.58 -10.18 1.34
CA ALA A 88 9.40 -9.31 0.18
C ALA A 88 8.15 -9.71 -0.60
N THR A 89 7.97 -10.99 -0.91
CA THR A 89 6.78 -11.49 -1.61
C THR A 89 5.50 -11.09 -0.87
N TYR A 90 5.47 -11.29 0.45
CA TYR A 90 4.35 -10.92 1.31
C TYR A 90 4.02 -9.42 1.23
N PHE A 91 5.03 -8.55 1.34
CA PHE A 91 4.85 -7.10 1.19
C PHE A 91 4.18 -6.76 -0.15
N PHE A 92 4.69 -7.30 -1.26
CA PHE A 92 4.17 -7.00 -2.59
C PHE A 92 2.75 -7.53 -2.81
N VAL A 93 2.39 -8.69 -2.24
CA VAL A 93 1.01 -9.21 -2.29
C VAL A 93 0.06 -8.27 -1.56
N VAL A 94 0.33 -7.95 -0.29
CA VAL A 94 -0.57 -7.13 0.52
C VAL A 94 -0.65 -5.70 -0.02
N ALA A 95 0.48 -5.09 -0.36
CA ALA A 95 0.51 -3.74 -0.94
C ALA A 95 -0.24 -3.70 -2.28
N GLY A 96 -0.04 -4.71 -3.14
CA GLY A 96 -0.73 -4.82 -4.43
C GLY A 96 -2.25 -4.89 -4.26
N LEU A 97 -2.73 -5.76 -3.37
CA LEU A 97 -4.16 -5.90 -3.07
C LEU A 97 -4.77 -4.64 -2.47
N LEU A 98 -4.08 -3.99 -1.54
CA LEU A 98 -4.55 -2.74 -0.93
C LEU A 98 -4.58 -1.57 -1.91
N LEU A 99 -3.63 -1.48 -2.83
CA LEU A 99 -3.63 -0.46 -3.89
C LEU A 99 -4.79 -0.65 -4.87
N LEU A 100 -5.11 -1.90 -5.23
CA LEU A 100 -6.31 -2.21 -6.01
C LEU A 100 -7.58 -1.82 -5.24
N LEU A 101 -7.65 -2.17 -3.95
CA LEU A 101 -8.78 -1.84 -3.08
C LEU A 101 -8.94 -0.32 -2.95
N PHE A 102 -7.84 0.41 -2.75
CA PHE A 102 -7.82 1.86 -2.68
C PHE A 102 -8.33 2.50 -3.97
N GLU A 103 -7.84 2.06 -5.15
CA GLU A 103 -8.28 2.63 -6.43
C GLU A 103 -9.77 2.38 -6.65
N PHE A 104 -10.24 1.17 -6.34
CA PHE A 104 -11.64 0.78 -6.50
C PHE A 104 -12.60 1.71 -5.75
N PHE A 105 -12.27 2.10 -4.51
CA PHE A 105 -13.12 2.97 -3.69
C PHE A 105 -12.85 4.47 -3.90
N SER A 106 -11.61 4.86 -4.18
CA SER A 106 -11.25 6.27 -4.41
C SER A 106 -11.61 6.75 -5.81
N ALA A 107 -11.99 5.85 -6.73
CA ALA A 107 -12.35 6.12 -8.12
C ALA A 107 -11.31 6.96 -8.88
N GLY A 108 -10.02 6.78 -8.58
CA GLY A 108 -8.91 7.56 -9.14
C GLY A 108 -8.73 7.45 -10.66
N ILE A 109 -7.62 7.99 -11.15
CA ILE A 109 -7.22 7.93 -12.56
C ILE A 109 -6.56 6.59 -12.94
N GLY A 110 -6.48 5.64 -12.01
CA GLY A 110 -5.89 4.31 -12.23
C GLY A 110 -4.43 4.16 -11.84
N ILE A 111 -3.76 5.19 -11.29
CA ILE A 111 -2.34 5.10 -10.92
C ILE A 111 -2.11 4.06 -9.82
N ALA A 112 -2.97 4.03 -8.80
CA ALA A 112 -2.82 3.04 -7.73
C ALA A 112 -3.17 1.65 -8.25
N ALA A 113 -4.17 1.51 -9.13
CA ALA A 113 -4.43 0.22 -9.79
C ALA A 113 -3.25 -0.28 -10.63
N ALA A 114 -2.63 0.57 -11.44
CA ALA A 114 -1.47 0.20 -12.25
C ALA A 114 -0.28 -0.22 -11.36
N THR A 115 -0.03 0.53 -10.29
CA THR A 115 1.04 0.22 -9.32
C THR A 115 0.73 -1.07 -8.57
N GLY A 116 -0.52 -1.27 -8.16
CA GLY A 116 -0.98 -2.49 -7.50
C GLY A 116 -0.85 -3.72 -8.39
N ALA A 117 -1.23 -3.61 -9.66
CA ALA A 117 -1.05 -4.66 -10.65
C ALA A 117 0.43 -5.01 -10.86
N LEU A 118 1.32 -4.01 -10.92
CA LEU A 118 2.76 -4.24 -11.00
C LEU A 118 3.29 -4.96 -9.74
N CYS A 119 2.86 -4.54 -8.55
CA CYS A 119 3.21 -5.22 -7.29
C CYS A 119 2.77 -6.68 -7.31
N LEU A 120 1.55 -6.98 -7.78
CA LEU A 120 1.05 -8.34 -7.88
C LEU A 120 1.81 -9.16 -8.93
N ALA A 121 2.12 -8.57 -10.09
CA ALA A 121 2.92 -9.22 -11.13
C ALA A 121 4.33 -9.61 -10.61
N LEU A 122 4.97 -8.72 -9.85
CA LEU A 122 6.24 -9.01 -9.18
C LEU A 122 6.07 -10.09 -8.12
N SER A 123 5.02 -10.01 -7.30
CA SER A 123 4.76 -11.00 -6.26
C SER A 123 4.52 -12.41 -6.82
N ALA A 124 3.97 -12.53 -8.04
CA ALA A 124 3.72 -13.80 -8.69
C ALA A 124 5.00 -14.64 -8.87
N TYR A 125 6.15 -13.98 -9.11
CA TYR A 125 7.44 -14.67 -9.13
C TYR A 125 7.79 -15.27 -7.77
N GLY A 126 7.62 -14.49 -6.69
CA GLY A 126 7.85 -14.98 -5.33
C GLY A 126 6.89 -16.11 -4.94
N LEU A 127 5.61 -15.98 -5.30
CA LEU A 127 4.59 -17.01 -5.04
C LEU A 127 4.88 -18.31 -5.80
N GLY A 128 5.42 -18.23 -7.02
CA GLY A 128 5.77 -19.40 -7.82
C GLY A 128 7.11 -20.04 -7.47
N THR A 129 8.01 -19.30 -6.81
CA THR A 129 9.32 -19.80 -6.37
C THR A 129 9.32 -20.32 -4.93
N LEU A 130 8.42 -19.80 -4.10
CA LEU A 130 8.19 -20.27 -2.75
C LEU A 130 7.12 -21.36 -2.73
N ASP A 131 7.20 -22.25 -1.74
CA ASP A 131 6.18 -23.26 -1.47
C ASP A 131 4.93 -22.58 -0.87
N THR A 132 4.14 -21.95 -1.74
CA THR A 132 2.99 -21.13 -1.35
C THR A 132 1.79 -22.00 -1.02
N SER A 133 1.20 -21.81 0.17
CA SER A 133 -0.03 -22.48 0.57
C SER A 133 -1.26 -21.78 -0.05
N PRO A 134 -2.12 -22.51 -0.79
CA PRO A 134 -3.35 -21.95 -1.33
C PRO A 134 -4.30 -21.40 -0.25
N LEU A 135 -4.32 -22.03 0.93
CA LEU A 135 -5.14 -21.59 2.05
C LEU A 135 -4.67 -20.23 2.59
N GLY A 136 -3.36 -20.06 2.78
CA GLY A 136 -2.81 -18.80 3.27
C GLY A 136 -3.04 -17.64 2.28
N LEU A 137 -2.84 -17.88 0.99
CA LEU A 137 -3.16 -16.90 -0.06
C LEU A 137 -4.67 -16.58 -0.10
N GLY A 138 -5.52 -17.61 0.00
CA GLY A 138 -6.97 -17.45 0.04
C GLY A 138 -7.45 -16.61 1.22
N LEU A 139 -6.84 -16.76 2.40
CA LEU A 139 -7.14 -15.94 3.58
C LEU A 139 -6.75 -14.47 3.40
N VAL A 140 -5.62 -14.18 2.73
CA VAL A 140 -5.22 -12.79 2.42
C VAL A 140 -6.19 -12.14 1.40
N LEU A 141 -6.65 -12.90 0.42
CA LEU A 141 -7.68 -12.44 -0.52
C LEU A 141 -9.02 -12.20 0.19
N LEU A 142 -9.43 -13.13 1.07
CA LEU A 142 -10.61 -12.97 1.90
C LEU A 142 -10.52 -11.72 2.79
N ALA A 143 -9.35 -11.46 3.38
CA ALA A 143 -9.12 -10.26 4.16
C ALA A 143 -9.34 -8.98 3.35
N THR A 144 -8.82 -8.95 2.12
CA THR A 144 -8.98 -7.81 1.20
C THR A 144 -10.45 -7.55 0.87
N VAL A 145 -11.21 -8.61 0.58
CA VAL A 145 -12.66 -8.49 0.33
C VAL A 145 -13.41 -8.03 1.58
N ALA A 146 -13.10 -8.61 2.75
CA ALA A 146 -13.71 -8.23 4.02
C ALA A 146 -13.48 -6.75 4.35
N PHE A 147 -12.25 -6.24 4.18
CA PHE A 147 -11.97 -4.81 4.34
C PHE A 147 -12.80 -3.94 3.39
N GLY A 148 -12.98 -4.38 2.14
CA GLY A 148 -13.82 -3.69 1.16
C GLY A 148 -15.26 -3.50 1.62
N VAL A 149 -15.85 -4.48 2.33
CA VAL A 149 -17.23 -4.39 2.83
C VAL A 149 -17.41 -3.22 3.79
N ASP A 150 -16.53 -3.07 4.77
CA ASP A 150 -16.62 -1.99 5.77
C ASP A 150 -16.22 -0.62 5.17
N ILE A 151 -15.28 -0.60 4.22
CA ILE A 151 -14.94 0.62 3.48
C ILE A 151 -16.17 1.10 2.70
N GLN A 152 -16.90 0.21 2.03
CA GLN A 152 -18.14 0.55 1.34
C GLN A 152 -19.23 1.04 2.31
N ALA A 153 -19.34 0.42 3.48
CA ALA A 153 -20.24 0.86 4.54
C ALA A 153 -19.81 2.18 5.22
N GLY A 154 -18.63 2.72 4.86
CA GLY A 154 -18.11 3.99 5.37
C GLY A 154 -17.69 3.98 6.84
N SER A 155 -17.59 2.80 7.47
CA SER A 155 -17.23 2.68 8.90
C SER A 155 -16.70 1.29 9.25
N PRO A 156 -15.52 1.19 9.90
CA PRO A 156 -14.96 -0.08 10.37
C PRO A 156 -15.85 -0.73 11.44
N ARG A 157 -16.22 -1.99 11.25
CA ARG A 157 -17.05 -2.80 12.15
C ARG A 157 -16.59 -4.27 12.13
N PHE A 158 -17.53 -5.19 11.94
CA PHE A 158 -17.34 -6.63 11.98
C PHE A 158 -16.36 -7.13 10.91
N TRP A 159 -16.51 -6.66 9.66
CA TRP A 159 -15.71 -7.17 8.56
C TRP A 159 -14.25 -6.73 8.61
N THR A 160 -13.96 -5.59 9.23
CA THR A 160 -12.58 -5.16 9.52
C THR A 160 -11.93 -6.11 10.54
N GLY A 161 -12.67 -6.54 11.56
CA GLY A 161 -12.20 -7.56 12.51
C GLY A 161 -11.92 -8.90 11.82
N VAL A 162 -12.88 -9.40 11.03
CA VAL A 162 -12.72 -10.62 10.23
C VAL A 162 -11.53 -10.52 9.28
N GLY A 163 -11.41 -9.40 8.56
CA GLY A 163 -10.32 -9.15 7.63
C GLY A 163 -8.97 -9.09 8.33
N THR A 164 -8.90 -8.50 9.53
CA THR A 164 -7.66 -8.46 10.33
C THR A 164 -7.21 -9.86 10.73
N VAL A 165 -8.14 -10.68 11.25
CA VAL A 165 -7.84 -12.06 11.64
C VAL A 165 -7.43 -12.89 10.42
N ALA A 166 -8.18 -12.77 9.32
CA ALA A 166 -7.87 -13.45 8.06
C ALA A 166 -6.51 -13.02 7.49
N LEU A 167 -6.17 -11.73 7.56
CA LEU A 167 -4.87 -11.22 7.12
C LEU A 167 -3.74 -11.82 7.95
N VAL A 168 -3.86 -11.82 9.28
CA VAL A 168 -2.84 -12.37 10.18
C VAL A 168 -2.67 -13.87 9.96
N LEU A 169 -3.76 -14.63 9.96
CA LEU A 169 -3.71 -16.09 9.75
C LEU A 169 -3.20 -16.44 8.35
N GLY A 170 -3.65 -15.71 7.33
CA GLY A 170 -3.18 -15.85 5.96
C GLY A 170 -1.68 -15.59 5.88
N SER A 171 -1.19 -14.49 6.44
CA SER A 171 0.24 -14.13 6.46
C SER A 171 1.11 -15.18 7.15
N LEU A 172 0.62 -15.80 8.23
CA LEU A 172 1.34 -16.83 8.97
C LEU A 172 1.38 -18.20 8.26
N THR A 173 0.39 -18.46 7.40
CA THR A 173 0.22 -19.76 6.70
C THR A 173 0.57 -19.70 5.22
N MET A 174 0.86 -18.51 4.69
CA MET A 174 1.08 -18.26 3.26
C MET A 174 2.21 -19.08 2.63
N PHE A 175 3.28 -19.35 3.38
CA PHE A 175 4.47 -20.04 2.87
C PHE A 175 4.83 -21.23 3.76
N GLU A 176 4.90 -22.41 3.16
CA GLU A 176 5.20 -23.66 3.85
C GLU A 176 6.69 -23.71 4.23
N GLY A 177 6.97 -24.00 5.50
CA GLY A 177 8.34 -24.10 6.03
C GLY A 177 9.15 -22.79 6.10
N ARG A 178 8.67 -21.68 5.54
CA ARG A 178 9.40 -20.40 5.45
C ARG A 178 8.49 -19.18 5.67
N ARG A 179 8.30 -18.77 6.91
CA ARG A 179 7.45 -17.61 7.25
C ARG A 179 8.13 -16.27 6.92
N PRO A 180 7.34 -15.21 6.64
CA PRO A 180 7.86 -13.85 6.67
C PRO A 180 8.54 -13.54 8.00
N GLY A 181 9.60 -12.74 7.98
CA GLY A 181 10.24 -12.27 9.20
C GLY A 181 9.26 -11.49 10.07
N TRP A 182 9.37 -11.61 11.40
CA TRP A 182 8.42 -11.01 12.34
C TRP A 182 8.23 -9.49 12.13
N LEU A 183 9.32 -8.78 11.80
CA LEU A 183 9.27 -7.34 11.55
C LEU A 183 8.50 -7.02 10.27
N ALA A 184 8.70 -7.80 9.20
CA ALA A 184 7.94 -7.63 7.95
C ALA A 184 6.45 -7.93 8.19
N LEU A 185 6.14 -9.00 8.94
CA LEU A 185 4.77 -9.34 9.29
C LEU A 185 4.10 -8.21 10.08
N ALA A 186 4.76 -7.67 11.09
CA ALA A 186 4.25 -6.58 11.91
C ALA A 186 4.05 -5.30 11.10
N LEU A 187 5.06 -4.85 10.34
CA LEU A 187 5.01 -3.60 9.60
C LEU A 187 3.99 -3.62 8.47
N VAL A 188 3.92 -4.71 7.70
CA VAL A 188 2.96 -4.83 6.59
C VAL A 188 1.54 -4.94 7.13
N THR A 189 1.31 -5.73 8.19
CA THR A 189 -0.01 -5.82 8.82
C THR A 189 -0.44 -4.49 9.41
N ALA A 190 0.44 -3.81 10.15
CA ALA A 190 0.14 -2.49 10.71
C ALA A 190 -0.12 -1.45 9.60
N GLY A 191 0.69 -1.45 8.54
CA GLY A 191 0.50 -0.59 7.38
C GLY A 191 -0.83 -0.85 6.67
N ALA A 192 -1.22 -2.12 6.54
CA ALA A 192 -2.52 -2.51 6.00
C ALA A 192 -3.68 -1.97 6.83
N LEU A 193 -3.60 -2.12 8.16
CA LEU A 193 -4.62 -1.60 9.08
C LEU A 193 -4.68 -0.07 9.05
N LEU A 194 -3.54 0.61 9.01
CA LEU A 194 -3.52 2.07 8.88
C LEU A 194 -4.17 2.53 7.56
N ALA A 195 -3.90 1.83 6.46
CA ALA A 195 -4.52 2.11 5.17
C ALA A 195 -6.04 1.90 5.23
N VAL A 196 -6.51 0.77 5.75
CA VAL A 196 -7.95 0.44 5.79
C VAL A 196 -8.73 1.31 6.78
N LEU A 197 -8.15 1.63 7.95
CA LEU A 197 -8.84 2.40 8.99
C LEU A 197 -8.84 3.90 8.71
N PHE A 198 -7.76 4.43 8.13
CA PHE A 198 -7.56 5.88 7.99
C PHE A 198 -7.29 6.32 6.55
N GLY A 199 -6.41 5.62 5.82
CA GLY A 199 -5.97 6.03 4.50
C GLY A 199 -7.07 6.03 3.43
N ILE A 200 -7.67 4.86 3.19
CA ILE A 200 -8.71 4.68 2.16
C ILE A 200 -9.97 5.48 2.53
N PRO A 201 -10.55 5.37 3.75
CA PRO A 201 -11.80 6.06 4.07
C PRO A 201 -11.68 7.59 4.01
N SER A 202 -10.54 8.17 4.40
CA SER A 202 -10.33 9.61 4.31
C SER A 202 -10.35 10.12 2.87
N THR A 203 -9.70 9.39 1.95
CA THR A 203 -9.66 9.74 0.52
C THR A 203 -11.03 9.61 -0.14
N VAL A 204 -11.78 8.55 0.20
CA VAL A 204 -13.16 8.39 -0.27
C VAL A 204 -14.02 9.55 0.22
N ARG A 205 -13.91 9.91 1.50
CA ARG A 205 -14.65 11.03 2.07
C ARG A 205 -14.32 12.34 1.36
N THR A 206 -13.05 12.69 1.16
CA THR A 206 -12.68 13.97 0.53
C THR A 206 -13.21 14.09 -0.90
N ARG A 207 -13.17 13.00 -1.67
CA ARG A 207 -13.65 13.00 -3.06
C ARG A 207 -15.16 13.13 -3.18
N PHE A 208 -15.91 12.50 -2.28
CA PHE A 208 -17.38 12.48 -2.32
C PHE A 208 -18.02 13.44 -1.30
N SER A 209 -17.23 14.30 -0.64
CA SER A 209 -17.75 15.39 0.17
C SER A 209 -18.41 16.42 -0.73
N THR A 210 -19.60 16.90 -0.36
CA THR A 210 -20.22 18.03 -1.04
C THR A 210 -19.27 19.23 -0.97
N PRO A 211 -18.86 19.80 -2.12
CA PRO A 211 -18.01 20.99 -2.11
C PRO A 211 -18.70 22.11 -1.34
N THR A 212 -18.10 22.51 -0.23
CA THR A 212 -18.46 23.72 0.53
C THR A 212 -17.70 24.95 0.01
N ILE A 213 -16.75 24.73 -0.90
CA ILE A 213 -15.89 25.75 -1.51
C ILE A 213 -16.73 26.69 -2.39
N GLY A 214 -16.60 27.99 -2.17
CA GLY A 214 -17.33 29.05 -2.89
C GLY A 214 -18.63 29.51 -2.21
N ARG A 215 -18.97 28.96 -1.04
CA ARG A 215 -20.08 29.46 -0.22
C ARG A 215 -19.72 30.68 0.62
N GLU A 216 -18.43 30.92 0.85
CA GLU A 216 -17.94 32.10 1.58
C GLU A 216 -18.45 33.40 0.92
N ASP A 217 -18.47 33.44 -0.41
CA ASP A 217 -18.99 34.55 -1.22
C ASP A 217 -20.53 34.72 -1.17
N LEU A 218 -21.24 33.80 -0.49
CA LEU A 218 -22.67 33.96 -0.24
C LEU A 218 -22.91 34.87 0.97
N VAL A 219 -21.97 34.99 1.92
CA VAL A 219 -22.11 35.95 3.03
C VAL A 219 -21.98 37.37 2.47
N GLY A 220 -22.96 38.23 2.78
CA GLY A 220 -23.14 39.56 2.18
C GLY A 220 -23.83 39.56 0.81
N ALA A 221 -24.18 38.40 0.26
CA ALA A 221 -24.97 38.35 -0.97
C ALA A 221 -26.44 38.69 -0.68
N VAL A 222 -27.03 39.48 -1.57
CA VAL A 222 -28.47 39.78 -1.53
C VAL A 222 -29.24 38.78 -2.39
N GLY A 223 -30.34 38.26 -1.83
CA GLY A 223 -31.28 37.38 -2.50
C GLY A 223 -32.73 37.85 -2.31
N THR A 224 -33.65 37.03 -2.81
CA THR A 224 -35.09 37.26 -2.71
C THR A 224 -35.76 36.09 -2.02
N ALA A 225 -36.64 36.33 -1.06
CA ALA A 225 -37.44 35.28 -0.43
C ALA A 225 -38.41 34.66 -1.45
N VAL A 226 -38.31 33.35 -1.70
CA VAL A 226 -39.23 32.62 -2.60
C VAL A 226 -40.48 32.18 -1.84
N THR A 227 -40.29 31.77 -0.57
CA THR A 227 -41.37 31.46 0.37
C THR A 227 -41.35 32.44 1.54
N SER A 228 -42.40 32.44 2.35
CA SER A 228 -42.31 33.08 3.67
C SER A 228 -41.26 32.33 4.51
N ILE A 229 -40.49 33.08 5.30
CA ILE A 229 -39.41 32.56 6.15
C ILE A 229 -39.83 32.83 7.60
N ASP A 230 -40.27 31.78 8.32
CA ASP A 230 -40.65 31.85 9.74
C ASP A 230 -40.59 30.46 10.43
N PRO A 231 -39.53 30.16 11.20
CA PRO A 231 -38.22 30.76 11.13
C PRO A 231 -37.45 30.29 9.89
N GLU A 232 -37.91 29.25 9.18
CA GLU A 232 -37.26 28.68 7.99
C GLU A 232 -38.09 28.88 6.72
N GLY A 233 -37.42 28.95 5.58
CA GLY A 233 -38.01 29.08 4.26
C GLY A 233 -36.96 28.91 3.17
N THR A 234 -37.29 29.35 1.95
CA THR A 234 -36.39 29.28 0.80
C THR A 234 -36.16 30.68 0.23
N ILE A 235 -34.90 31.01 -0.05
CA ILE A 235 -34.49 32.24 -0.75
C ILE A 235 -33.88 31.87 -2.09
N GLU A 236 -33.86 32.80 -3.04
CA GLU A 236 -33.10 32.69 -4.28
C GLU A 236 -31.90 33.65 -4.22
N VAL A 237 -30.70 33.12 -4.34
CA VAL A 237 -29.43 33.88 -4.38
C VAL A 237 -28.68 33.46 -5.63
N ARG A 238 -28.30 34.43 -6.47
CA ARG A 238 -27.62 34.20 -7.76
C ARG A 238 -28.31 33.17 -8.67
N GLY A 239 -29.65 33.18 -8.68
CA GLY A 239 -30.46 32.28 -9.52
C GLY A 239 -30.55 30.83 -9.03
N ALA A 240 -30.15 30.54 -7.78
CA ALA A 240 -30.27 29.23 -7.16
C ALA A 240 -31.10 29.31 -5.87
N PRO A 241 -32.01 28.33 -5.62
CA PRO A 241 -32.78 28.27 -4.39
C PRO A 241 -31.94 27.71 -3.23
N TRP A 242 -32.02 28.36 -2.08
CA TRP A 242 -31.31 27.99 -0.85
C TRP A 242 -32.28 27.94 0.32
N ARG A 243 -32.09 26.97 1.22
CA ARG A 243 -32.78 26.97 2.51
C ARG A 243 -32.22 28.09 3.36
N ALA A 244 -33.11 28.89 3.95
CA ALA A 244 -32.75 30.01 4.78
C ALA A 244 -33.53 30.00 6.08
N ARG A 245 -32.96 30.65 7.11
CA ARG A 245 -33.62 30.95 8.36
C ARG A 245 -33.51 32.43 8.70
N THR A 246 -34.50 32.98 9.37
CA THR A 246 -34.51 34.35 9.89
C THR A 246 -34.67 34.37 11.40
N PHE A 247 -34.06 35.35 12.06
CA PHE A 247 -34.30 35.72 13.45
C PHE A 247 -34.01 37.21 13.63
N PRO A 248 -34.82 38.01 14.37
CA PRO A 248 -36.05 37.66 15.08
C PRO A 248 -37.35 37.94 14.30
N LYS A 249 -37.30 38.58 13.13
CA LYS A 249 -38.51 38.98 12.38
C LYS A 249 -38.79 38.01 11.22
N PRO A 250 -40.05 37.57 11.03
CA PRO A 250 -40.47 36.87 9.81
C PRO A 250 -40.21 37.69 8.56
N ILE A 251 -39.94 37.01 7.45
CA ILE A 251 -39.71 37.63 6.14
C ILE A 251 -40.79 37.14 5.17
N GLY A 252 -41.40 38.08 4.45
CA GLY A 252 -42.44 37.81 3.47
C GLY A 252 -41.89 37.27 2.13
N PRO A 253 -42.69 36.51 1.36
CA PRO A 253 -42.32 36.16 -0.01
C PRO A 253 -42.09 37.41 -0.87
N GLY A 254 -41.04 37.42 -1.68
CA GLY A 254 -40.66 38.51 -2.57
C GLY A 254 -39.79 39.60 -1.92
N GLU A 255 -39.56 39.54 -0.61
CA GLU A 255 -38.70 40.50 0.09
C GLU A 255 -37.21 40.26 -0.21
N ARG A 256 -36.44 41.35 -0.26
CA ARG A 256 -34.98 41.28 -0.41
C ARG A 256 -34.33 41.00 0.94
N VAL A 257 -33.39 40.06 0.93
CA VAL A 257 -32.71 39.57 2.12
C VAL A 257 -31.21 39.51 1.91
N GLU A 258 -30.45 39.79 2.96
CA GLU A 258 -29.00 39.67 2.96
C GLU A 258 -28.58 38.45 3.79
N VAL A 259 -27.64 37.67 3.26
CA VAL A 259 -27.09 36.49 3.95
C VAL A 259 -26.03 36.94 4.95
N VAL A 260 -26.24 36.65 6.23
CA VAL A 260 -25.35 37.07 7.33
C VAL A 260 -24.43 35.97 7.82
N ALA A 261 -24.85 34.71 7.67
CA ALA A 261 -24.05 33.55 8.08
C ALA A 261 -24.48 32.29 7.32
N ILE A 262 -23.65 31.26 7.41
CA ILE A 262 -23.88 29.95 6.79
C ILE A 262 -23.72 28.87 7.85
N GLU A 263 -24.79 28.16 8.15
CA GLU A 263 -24.81 27.00 9.04
C GLU A 263 -25.03 25.72 8.22
N GLY A 264 -23.92 25.13 7.73
CA GLY A 264 -23.96 23.90 6.94
C GLY A 264 -24.61 24.08 5.57
N LEU A 265 -25.90 23.73 5.46
CA LEU A 265 -26.73 23.89 4.25
C LEU A 265 -27.84 24.95 4.41
N LEU A 266 -27.87 25.64 5.55
CA LEU A 266 -28.86 26.65 5.90
C LEU A 266 -28.20 28.03 5.91
N LEU A 267 -28.80 29.00 5.21
CA LEU A 267 -28.35 30.39 5.21
C LEU A 267 -29.09 31.16 6.30
N GLU A 268 -28.37 31.88 7.16
CA GLU A 268 -28.99 32.84 8.05
C GLU A 268 -29.15 34.16 7.29
N VAL A 269 -30.36 34.72 7.30
CA VAL A 269 -30.70 35.91 6.54
C VAL A 269 -31.44 36.94 7.38
N VAL A 270 -31.28 38.21 6.99
CA VAL A 270 -32.04 39.34 7.54
C VAL A 270 -32.61 40.20 6.40
N PRO A 271 -33.65 41.01 6.64
CA PRO A 271 -34.13 41.97 5.64
C PRO A 271 -33.02 42.91 5.19
N GLU A 272 -32.93 43.19 3.88
CA GLU A 272 -31.92 44.09 3.33
C GLU A 272 -32.02 45.49 3.97
N GLY A 273 -30.87 46.05 4.37
CA GLY A 273 -30.81 47.35 5.07
C GLY A 273 -31.09 47.27 6.57
N THR A 274 -31.21 46.07 7.15
CA THR A 274 -31.17 45.90 8.60
C THR A 274 -29.77 46.24 9.11
N GLU A 275 -29.65 47.31 9.89
CA GLU A 275 -28.40 47.68 10.54
C GLU A 275 -28.07 46.63 11.61
N LEU A 276 -27.16 45.72 11.27
CA LEU A 276 -26.70 44.68 12.19
C LEU A 276 -25.65 45.29 13.12
N GLU A 277 -25.93 45.29 14.42
CA GLU A 277 -24.87 45.40 15.43
C GLU A 277 -23.81 44.33 15.14
N PRO A 278 -22.51 44.67 15.12
CA PRO A 278 -21.46 43.74 14.71
C PRO A 278 -21.53 42.44 15.51
N SER A 279 -21.58 41.33 14.77
CA SER A 279 -21.84 39.98 15.27
C SER A 279 -20.87 39.56 16.37
N ARG A 280 -21.34 38.73 17.31
CA ARG A 280 -20.52 38.07 18.36
C ARG A 280 -19.29 37.33 17.80
N ALA A 281 -19.29 36.98 16.51
CA ALA A 281 -18.14 36.38 15.83
C ALA A 281 -16.95 37.36 15.72
N GLU A 282 -17.22 38.65 15.47
CA GLU A 282 -16.20 39.69 15.36
C GLU A 282 -15.58 39.97 16.74
N LYS A 283 -16.40 40.09 17.80
CA LYS A 283 -15.94 40.21 19.20
C LYS A 283 -15.08 39.02 19.68
N ARG A 284 -15.21 37.84 19.07
CA ARG A 284 -14.40 36.66 19.39
C ARG A 284 -13.05 36.64 18.68
N GLN A 285 -12.96 37.28 17.50
CA GLN A 285 -11.69 37.44 16.78
C GLN A 285 -10.85 38.58 17.35
N THR A 286 -11.45 39.72 17.73
CA THR A 286 -10.70 40.84 18.34
C THR A 286 -10.09 40.47 19.68
N ARG A 287 -10.80 39.70 20.52
CA ARG A 287 -10.25 39.19 21.80
C ARG A 287 -9.09 38.19 21.66
N ARG A 288 -8.90 37.61 20.48
CA ARG A 288 -7.84 36.61 20.21
C ARG A 288 -6.61 37.24 19.51
N SER A 289 -6.76 38.42 18.93
CA SER A 289 -5.63 39.22 18.41
C SER A 289 -5.00 40.14 19.47
N GLU A 290 -5.70 40.37 20.59
CA GLU A 290 -5.22 41.19 21.72
C GLU A 290 -4.63 40.37 22.88
N SER A 291 -4.52 39.03 22.75
CA SER A 291 -3.86 38.12 23.70
C SER A 291 -2.65 37.45 23.09
#